data_AF-A0A958ZTI8-F1
#
_entry.id   AF-A0A958ZTI8-F1
#
_cell.length_a   1.000
_cell.length_b   1.000
_cell.length_c   1.000
_cell.angle_alpha   90.00
_cell.angle_beta   90.00
_cell.angle_gamma   90.00
#
_symmetry.space_group_name_H-M   'P 1'
#
loop_
_entity.id
_entity.type
_entity.pdbx_description
1 polymer ?
#
loop_
_entity_poly.entity_id
_entity_poly.type
_entity_poly.pdbx_seq_one_letter_code
_entity_poly.pdbx_strand_id
1 'polypeptide(L)'
;MNTSEVIVLNDYYLKWVDRNKNMLLVFVLLSTLVSQSIFAQDNELIVEVNHINESKGVIYVALYDSDKDYLKKASFSLSTKAIQGNIQLVFKDLPSGEYAVSAIHDANENKELDKNFFGIPTEGFGFLDGVMGMFGPPTFDKVKIVLSGGMRKIEVPLKYF
;
A
#
# COMPACT_ATOMS: atom_id res chain seq x y z
N MET A 1 12.35 -56.75 16.83
CA MET A 1 13.26 -55.99 17.71
C MET A 1 12.93 -56.34 19.14
N ASN A 2 13.91 -56.80 19.90
CA ASN A 2 13.69 -57.14 21.31
C ASN A 2 13.80 -55.87 22.19
N THR A 3 13.16 -55.85 23.35
CA THR A 3 13.14 -54.71 24.28
C THR A 3 14.54 -54.25 24.69
N SER A 4 15.49 -55.17 24.81
CA SER A 4 16.88 -54.87 25.14
C SER A 4 17.62 -54.09 24.04
N GLU A 5 17.32 -54.33 22.76
CA GLU A 5 17.97 -53.62 21.64
C GLU A 5 17.49 -52.17 21.55
N VAL A 6 16.19 -51.94 21.83
CA VAL A 6 15.59 -50.59 21.81
C VAL A 6 16.19 -49.71 22.90
N ILE A 7 16.42 -50.26 24.10
CA ILE A 7 17.01 -49.52 25.23
C ILE A 7 18.44 -49.09 24.89
N VAL A 8 19.24 -50.00 24.34
CA VAL A 8 20.64 -49.72 23.99
C VAL A 8 20.73 -48.63 22.92
N LEU A 9 19.91 -48.70 21.88
CA LEU A 9 19.88 -47.67 20.82
C LEU A 9 19.45 -46.30 21.36
N ASN A 10 18.49 -46.25 22.29
CA ASN A 10 18.06 -45.00 22.93
C ASN A 10 19.19 -44.37 23.76
N ASP A 11 19.95 -45.17 24.50
CA ASP A 11 21.09 -44.68 25.29
C ASP A 11 22.22 -44.12 24.41
N TYR A 12 22.52 -44.76 23.28
CA TYR A 12 23.47 -44.24 22.30
C TYR A 12 22.99 -42.93 21.69
N TYR A 13 21.70 -42.83 21.36
CA TYR A 13 21.09 -41.61 20.84
C TYR A 13 21.19 -40.46 21.84
N LEU A 14 20.83 -40.68 23.12
CA LEU A 14 20.88 -39.64 24.16
C LEU A 14 22.32 -39.14 24.41
N LYS A 15 23.30 -40.05 24.47
CA LYS A 15 24.73 -39.67 24.58
C LYS A 15 25.22 -38.90 23.36
N TRP A 16 24.75 -39.25 22.17
CA TRP A 16 25.08 -38.53 20.95
C TRP A 16 24.46 -37.13 20.94
N VAL A 17 23.20 -36.97 21.36
CA VAL A 17 22.53 -35.66 21.45
C VAL A 17 23.26 -34.76 22.44
N ASP A 18 23.63 -35.26 23.62
CA ASP A 18 24.31 -34.48 24.64
C ASP A 18 25.71 -34.03 24.18
N ARG A 19 26.49 -34.94 23.57
CA ARG A 19 27.81 -34.62 23.00
C ARG A 19 27.75 -33.55 21.92
N ASN A 20 26.66 -33.52 21.14
CA ASN A 20 26.49 -32.61 20.01
C ASN A 20 25.53 -31.45 20.32
N LYS A 21 25.11 -31.26 21.58
CA LYS A 21 24.01 -30.34 21.96
C LYS A 21 24.27 -28.90 21.54
N ASN A 22 25.52 -28.44 21.63
CA ASN A 22 25.90 -27.09 21.17
C ASN A 22 25.83 -26.96 19.65
N MET A 23 26.20 -27.99 18.89
CA MET A 23 26.08 -28.00 17.43
C MET A 23 24.61 -28.06 17.00
N LEU A 24 23.79 -28.87 17.68
CA LEU A 24 22.34 -28.92 17.48
C LEU A 24 21.68 -27.57 17.79
N LEU A 25 22.07 -26.90 18.88
CA LEU A 25 21.62 -25.56 19.23
C LEU A 25 22.00 -24.53 18.16
N VAL A 26 23.24 -24.57 17.65
CA VAL A 26 23.68 -23.69 16.56
C VAL A 26 22.89 -23.95 15.28
N PHE A 27 22.59 -25.20 14.94
CA PHE A 27 21.75 -25.54 13.78
C PHE A 27 20.31 -25.02 13.94
N VAL A 28 19.72 -25.14 15.13
CA VAL A 28 18.38 -24.59 15.41
C VAL A 28 18.40 -23.06 15.34
N LEU A 29 19.40 -22.40 15.91
CA LEU A 29 19.56 -20.93 15.82
C LEU A 29 19.83 -20.44 14.39
N LEU A 30 20.63 -21.16 13.58
CA LEU A 30 20.83 -20.81 12.17
C LEU A 30 19.53 -20.98 11.37
N SER A 31 18.73 -22.00 11.66
CA SER A 31 17.47 -22.24 10.96
C SER A 31 16.41 -21.15 11.22
N THR A 32 16.43 -20.50 12.39
CA THR A 32 15.50 -19.40 12.71
C THR A 32 15.94 -18.06 12.11
N LEU A 33 17.23 -17.87 11.84
CA LEU A 33 17.78 -16.68 11.17
C LEU A 33 17.45 -16.62 9.66
N VAL A 34 17.34 -17.77 8.99
CA VAL A 34 17.07 -17.82 7.53
C VAL A 34 15.59 -17.54 7.20
N SER A 35 14.67 -17.66 8.15
CA SER A 35 13.24 -17.46 7.93
C SER A 35 12.78 -16.00 7.89
N GLN A 36 13.68 -15.02 8.07
CA GLN A 36 13.31 -13.59 8.10
C GLN A 36 13.40 -12.88 6.74
N SER A 37 13.77 -13.58 5.66
CA SER A 37 13.99 -12.96 4.33
C SER A 37 12.88 -13.24 3.30
N ILE A 38 11.68 -13.60 3.75
CA ILE A 38 10.60 -13.99 2.85
C ILE A 38 9.58 -12.82 2.73
N PHE A 39 9.73 -12.06 1.64
CA PHE A 39 8.84 -11.00 1.10
C PHE A 39 8.78 -9.64 1.81
N ALA A 40 9.84 -8.84 1.68
CA ALA A 40 9.63 -7.42 1.39
C ALA A 40 9.48 -7.29 -0.13
N GLN A 41 8.26 -7.46 -0.63
CA GLN A 41 7.95 -7.09 -2.01
C GLN A 41 7.62 -5.60 -1.98
N ASP A 42 8.60 -4.78 -2.33
CA ASP A 42 8.41 -3.34 -2.47
C ASP A 42 7.39 -3.12 -3.59
N ASN A 43 6.28 -2.47 -3.25
CA ASN A 43 5.28 -2.08 -4.24
C ASN A 43 5.56 -0.67 -4.72
N GLU A 44 5.57 -0.49 -6.04
CA GLU A 44 5.58 0.82 -6.67
C GLU A 44 4.21 1.08 -7.30
N LEU A 45 3.57 2.19 -6.91
CA LEU A 45 2.32 2.64 -7.49
C LEU A 45 2.53 3.95 -8.25
N ILE A 46 2.36 3.89 -9.56
CA ILE A 46 2.34 5.05 -10.45
C ILE A 46 0.90 5.51 -10.60
N VAL A 47 0.60 6.70 -10.09
CA VAL A 47 -0.70 7.36 -10.25
C VAL A 47 -0.59 8.38 -11.37
N GLU A 48 -1.25 8.13 -12.49
CA GLU A 48 -1.43 9.14 -13.53
C GLU A 48 -2.67 9.97 -13.20
N VAL A 49 -2.48 11.26 -12.96
CA VAL A 49 -3.58 12.21 -12.78
C VAL A 49 -3.82 12.87 -14.12
N ASN A 50 -5.04 12.71 -14.64
CA ASN A 50 -5.43 13.15 -15.98
C ASN A 50 -6.41 14.32 -15.93
N HIS A 51 -6.57 15.00 -17.07
CA HIS A 51 -7.55 16.08 -17.27
C HIS A 51 -7.35 17.29 -16.35
N ILE A 52 -6.11 17.62 -16.01
CA ILE A 52 -5.81 18.85 -15.27
C ILE A 52 -6.12 20.04 -16.17
N ASN A 53 -7.06 20.90 -15.76
CA ASN A 53 -7.56 21.97 -16.61
C ASN A 53 -6.62 23.17 -16.75
N GLU A 54 -5.76 23.42 -15.76
CA GLU A 54 -4.84 24.57 -15.76
C GLU A 54 -3.52 24.27 -15.03
N SER A 55 -2.44 24.91 -15.46
CA SER A 55 -1.11 24.82 -14.83
C SER A 55 -0.97 25.79 -13.66
N LYS A 56 -1.89 25.75 -12.71
CA LYS A 56 -1.95 26.68 -11.58
C LYS A 56 -2.19 25.91 -10.28
N GLY A 57 -1.46 26.25 -9.22
CA GLY A 57 -1.63 25.62 -7.92
C GLY A 57 -0.99 24.23 -7.83
N VAL A 58 -1.60 23.36 -7.02
CA VAL A 58 -0.99 22.10 -6.57
C VAL A 58 -1.95 20.94 -6.78
N ILE A 59 -1.42 19.82 -7.27
CA ILE A 59 -2.13 18.54 -7.29
C ILE A 59 -1.71 17.76 -6.05
N TYR A 60 -2.69 17.33 -5.28
CA TYR A 60 -2.54 16.42 -4.15
C TYR A 60 -3.08 15.05 -4.53
N VAL A 61 -2.31 14.00 -4.26
CA VAL A 61 -2.75 12.61 -4.39
C VAL A 61 -2.63 11.93 -3.03
N ALA A 62 -3.71 11.32 -2.59
CA ALA A 62 -3.79 10.62 -1.31
C ALA A 62 -4.10 9.14 -1.52
N LEU A 63 -3.41 8.28 -0.76
CA LEU A 63 -3.71 6.86 -0.64
C LEU A 63 -4.28 6.55 0.75
N TYR A 64 -5.25 5.66 0.78
CA TYR A 64 -5.92 5.18 1.99
C TYR A 64 -5.83 3.67 2.02
N ASP A 65 -5.39 3.10 3.14
CA ASP A 65 -5.26 1.64 3.34
C ASP A 65 -6.41 1.01 4.13
N SER A 66 -7.43 1.82 4.48
CA SER A 66 -8.62 1.32 5.17
C SER A 66 -9.87 2.13 4.82
N ASP A 67 -11.02 1.45 4.80
CA ASP A 67 -12.34 2.09 4.61
C ASP A 67 -12.68 3.06 5.75
N LYS A 68 -12.25 2.77 6.98
CA LYS A 68 -12.51 3.61 8.15
C LYS A 68 -11.95 5.04 7.97
N ASP A 69 -10.71 5.12 7.47
CA ASP A 69 -9.96 6.37 7.34
C ASP A 69 -10.07 6.98 5.93
N TYR A 70 -10.71 6.28 5.00
CA TYR A 70 -10.94 6.74 3.63
C TYR A 70 -11.57 8.14 3.59
N LEU A 71 -10.92 9.05 2.87
CA LEU A 71 -11.25 10.49 2.74
C LEU A 71 -11.26 11.30 4.05
N LYS A 72 -10.77 10.73 5.15
CA LYS A 72 -10.63 11.41 6.45
C LYS A 72 -9.16 11.60 6.82
N LYS A 73 -8.35 10.56 6.62
CA LYS A 73 -6.93 10.54 6.95
C LYS A 73 -6.17 9.70 5.95
N ALA A 74 -5.32 10.34 5.15
CA ALA A 74 -4.47 9.65 4.20
C ALA A 74 -3.37 8.87 4.94
N SER A 75 -3.08 7.65 4.48
CA SER A 75 -1.97 6.83 4.96
C SER A 75 -0.67 7.24 4.26
N PHE A 76 -0.78 7.62 2.97
CA PHE A 76 0.31 8.19 2.18
C PHE A 76 -0.22 9.36 1.36
N SER A 77 0.62 10.35 1.11
CA SER A 77 0.27 11.46 0.21
C SER A 77 1.49 11.98 -0.51
N LEU A 78 1.28 12.43 -1.74
CA LEU A 78 2.25 13.16 -2.53
C LEU A 78 1.59 14.40 -3.11
N SER A 79 2.40 15.40 -3.44
CA SER A 79 1.93 16.57 -4.16
C SER A 79 2.95 17.05 -5.18
N THR A 80 2.47 17.76 -6.19
CA THR A 80 3.30 18.41 -7.20
C THR A 80 2.58 19.64 -7.75
N LYS A 81 3.33 20.55 -8.36
CA LYS A 81 2.72 21.68 -9.07
C LYS A 81 1.80 21.18 -10.17
N ALA A 82 0.65 21.82 -10.31
CA ALA A 82 -0.28 21.51 -11.39
C ALA A 82 0.35 21.86 -12.74
N ILE A 83 0.22 20.93 -13.68
CA ILE A 83 0.56 21.10 -15.08
C ILE A 83 -0.66 20.64 -15.87
N GLN A 84 -1.17 21.51 -16.73
CA GLN A 84 -2.31 21.22 -17.60
C GLN A 84 -2.07 19.93 -18.39
N GLY A 85 -3.11 19.10 -18.51
CA GLY A 85 -3.04 17.79 -19.13
C GLY A 85 -2.86 16.69 -18.08
N ASN A 86 -1.74 15.95 -18.17
CA ASN A 86 -1.50 14.76 -17.35
C ASN A 86 -0.17 14.88 -16.61
N ILE A 87 -0.14 14.34 -15.40
CA ILE A 87 1.08 14.21 -14.58
C ILE A 87 1.13 12.82 -13.95
N GLN A 88 2.33 12.40 -13.54
CA GLN A 88 2.53 11.14 -12.83
C GLN A 88 3.16 11.40 -11.47
N LEU A 89 2.61 10.75 -10.45
CA LEU A 89 3.17 10.69 -9.11
C LEU A 89 3.49 9.23 -8.78
N VAL A 90 4.65 8.98 -8.19
CA VAL A 90 5.15 7.62 -7.93
C VAL A 90 5.29 7.42 -6.42
N PHE A 91 4.49 6.51 -5.89
CA PHE A 91 4.63 6.00 -4.53
C PHE A 91 5.52 4.77 -4.56
N LYS A 92 6.56 4.75 -3.72
CA LYS A 92 7.52 3.64 -3.62
C LYS A 92 7.41 2.97 -2.26
N ASP A 93 7.94 1.76 -2.18
CA ASP A 93 8.08 0.99 -0.95
C ASP A 93 6.76 0.84 -0.19
N LEU A 94 5.65 0.73 -0.94
CA LEU A 94 4.34 0.54 -0.34
C LEU A 94 4.23 -0.89 0.21
N PRO A 95 3.71 -1.07 1.44
CA PRO A 95 3.34 -2.38 1.93
C PRO A 95 2.34 -3.07 1.00
N SER A 96 2.37 -4.40 0.97
CA SER A 96 1.31 -5.15 0.29
C SER A 96 -0.01 -4.97 1.04
N GLY A 97 -1.09 -4.73 0.31
CA GLY A 97 -2.37 -4.39 0.93
C GLY A 97 -3.40 -3.84 -0.07
N GLU A 98 -4.54 -3.45 0.46
CA GLU A 98 -5.59 -2.77 -0.29
C GLU A 98 -5.41 -1.25 -0.17
N TYR A 99 -5.55 -0.54 -1.28
CA TYR A 99 -5.41 0.91 -1.32
C TYR A 99 -6.51 1.54 -2.15
N ALA A 100 -7.14 2.60 -1.65
CA ALA A 100 -7.95 3.52 -2.45
C ALA A 100 -7.15 4.80 -2.73
N VAL A 101 -7.40 5.43 -3.87
CA VAL A 101 -6.74 6.68 -4.29
C VAL A 101 -7.75 7.80 -4.49
N SER A 102 -7.36 9.02 -4.12
CA SER A 102 -8.03 10.25 -4.55
C SER A 102 -7.00 11.26 -5.03
N ALA A 103 -7.43 12.16 -5.92
CA ALA A 103 -6.65 13.31 -6.34
C ALA A 103 -7.50 14.58 -6.22
N ILE A 104 -6.87 15.68 -5.80
CA ILE A 104 -7.46 17.02 -5.67
C ILE A 104 -6.52 18.02 -6.32
N HIS A 105 -7.11 18.97 -7.05
CA HIS A 105 -6.45 20.13 -7.60
C HIS A 105 -6.79 21.35 -6.76
N ASP A 106 -5.84 21.83 -5.98
CA ASP A 106 -5.91 23.07 -5.21
C ASP A 106 -5.33 24.20 -6.06
N ALA A 107 -6.19 24.84 -6.85
CA ALA A 107 -5.79 25.82 -7.86
C ALA A 107 -5.57 27.21 -7.27
N ASN A 108 -6.16 27.50 -6.11
CA ASN A 108 -6.02 28.77 -5.41
C ASN A 108 -4.98 28.73 -4.26
N GLU A 109 -4.41 27.56 -3.98
CA GLU A 109 -3.37 27.30 -2.98
C GLU A 109 -3.80 27.58 -1.53
N ASN A 110 -5.09 27.47 -1.22
CA ASN A 110 -5.60 27.67 0.14
C ASN A 110 -5.47 26.41 1.03
N LYS A 111 -5.12 25.25 0.45
CA LYS A 111 -5.00 23.94 1.11
C LYS A 111 -6.31 23.41 1.69
N GLU A 112 -7.43 23.94 1.22
CA GLU A 112 -8.77 23.53 1.59
C GLU A 112 -9.45 22.89 0.39
N LEU A 113 -10.30 21.89 0.63
CA LEU A 113 -11.18 21.38 -0.41
C LEU A 113 -12.38 22.32 -0.50
N ASP A 114 -12.26 23.34 -1.35
CA ASP A 114 -13.34 24.30 -1.56
C ASP A 114 -14.58 23.63 -2.12
N LYS A 115 -15.74 23.98 -1.55
CA LYS A 115 -17.03 23.40 -1.90
C LYS A 115 -18.08 24.47 -2.08
N ASN A 116 -18.99 24.24 -3.01
CA ASN A 116 -20.16 25.08 -3.17
C ASN A 116 -21.20 24.83 -2.05
N PHE A 117 -22.31 25.56 -2.07
CA PHE A 117 -23.38 25.42 -1.07
C PHE A 117 -24.01 24.01 -1.00
N PHE A 118 -23.85 23.19 -2.05
CA PHE A 118 -24.30 21.79 -2.09
C PHE A 118 -23.21 20.79 -1.66
N GLY A 119 -22.04 21.27 -1.22
CA GLY A 119 -20.94 20.42 -0.77
C GLY A 119 -20.12 19.78 -1.89
N ILE A 120 -20.36 20.18 -3.15
CA ILE A 120 -19.62 19.69 -4.32
C ILE A 120 -18.31 20.48 -4.42
N PRO A 121 -17.15 19.82 -4.60
CA PRO A 121 -15.90 20.53 -4.81
C PRO A 121 -15.98 21.52 -5.98
N THR A 122 -15.47 22.73 -5.77
CA THR A 122 -15.41 23.77 -6.81
C THR A 122 -14.13 23.72 -7.62
N GLU A 123 -13.16 22.95 -7.16
CA GLU A 123 -11.92 22.68 -7.88
C GLU A 123 -11.86 21.21 -8.32
N GLY A 124 -10.82 20.85 -9.09
CA GLY A 124 -10.71 19.53 -9.71
C GLY A 124 -10.55 18.42 -8.67
N PHE A 125 -11.31 17.34 -8.80
CA PHE A 125 -11.13 16.15 -7.96
C PHE A 125 -11.37 14.86 -8.76
N GLY A 126 -10.77 13.77 -8.31
CA GLY A 126 -10.85 12.49 -8.98
C GLY A 126 -10.62 11.30 -8.05
N PHE A 127 -11.05 10.13 -8.52
CA PHE A 127 -10.86 8.83 -7.89
C PHE A 127 -10.37 7.84 -8.96
N LEU A 128 -10.01 6.63 -8.52
CA LEU A 128 -9.60 5.54 -9.39
C LEU A 128 -10.54 5.38 -10.59
N ASP A 129 -9.97 5.35 -11.80
CA ASP A 129 -10.65 5.11 -13.07
C ASP A 129 -11.85 6.05 -13.32
N GLY A 130 -11.86 7.22 -12.68
CA GLY A 130 -12.94 8.22 -12.80
C GLY A 130 -14.26 7.79 -12.17
N VAL A 131 -14.25 6.75 -11.31
CA VAL A 131 -15.45 6.28 -10.63
C VAL A 131 -15.98 7.38 -9.71
N MET A 132 -17.24 7.75 -9.90
CA MET A 132 -17.94 8.75 -9.09
C MET A 132 -19.12 8.10 -8.36
N GLY A 133 -19.39 8.54 -7.13
CA GLY A 133 -20.60 8.15 -6.42
C GLY A 133 -21.81 8.99 -6.87
N MET A 134 -23.01 8.42 -6.73
CA MET A 134 -24.26 9.11 -7.08
C MET A 134 -24.67 10.14 -6.02
N PHE A 135 -24.30 9.90 -4.76
CA PHE A 135 -24.60 10.76 -3.60
C PHE A 135 -23.32 11.09 -2.82
N GLY A 136 -22.30 11.59 -3.51
CA GLY A 136 -21.00 11.92 -2.93
C GLY A 136 -19.86 11.06 -3.48
N PRO A 137 -18.74 10.93 -2.75
CA PRO A 137 -17.61 10.13 -3.21
C PRO A 137 -17.98 8.63 -3.35
N PRO A 138 -17.30 7.87 -4.23
CA PRO A 138 -17.46 6.42 -4.28
C PRO A 138 -16.97 5.77 -2.98
N THR A 139 -17.51 4.60 -2.63
CA THR A 139 -17.09 3.83 -1.45
C THR A 139 -15.68 3.28 -1.63
N PHE A 140 -14.94 3.06 -0.54
CA PHE A 140 -13.59 2.46 -0.57
C PHE A 140 -13.55 1.19 -1.43
N ASP A 141 -14.47 0.25 -1.18
CA ASP A 141 -14.55 -1.01 -1.92
C ASP A 141 -14.74 -0.86 -3.43
N LYS A 142 -15.31 0.25 -3.90
CA LYS A 142 -15.50 0.50 -5.34
C LYS A 142 -14.24 0.99 -6.03
N VAL A 143 -13.31 1.59 -5.28
CA VAL A 143 -12.12 2.25 -5.83
C VAL A 143 -10.81 1.71 -5.23
N LYS A 144 -10.88 0.57 -4.54
CA LYS A 144 -9.69 -0.07 -3.99
C LYS A 144 -8.97 -0.93 -5.03
N ILE A 145 -7.66 -0.93 -4.93
CA ILE A 145 -6.75 -1.80 -5.66
C ILE A 145 -5.98 -2.66 -4.66
N VAL A 146 -5.57 -3.86 -5.09
CA VAL A 146 -4.67 -4.72 -4.32
C VAL A 146 -3.25 -4.57 -4.84
N LEU A 147 -2.31 -4.33 -3.94
CA LEU A 147 -0.87 -4.34 -4.18
C LEU A 147 -0.28 -5.59 -3.51
N SER A 148 0.44 -6.40 -4.29
CA SER A 148 0.98 -7.72 -3.87
C SER A 148 2.33 -8.01 -4.51
N GLY A 149 3.11 -6.96 -4.72
CA GLY A 149 4.46 -6.91 -5.27
C GLY A 149 4.55 -6.29 -6.66
N GLY A 150 5.66 -5.58 -6.89
CA GLY A 150 6.03 -5.02 -8.20
C GLY A 150 5.44 -3.64 -8.47
N MET A 151 5.48 -3.27 -9.76
CA MET A 151 5.00 -1.97 -10.23
C MET A 151 3.55 -2.09 -10.74
N ARG A 152 2.69 -1.19 -10.28
CA ARG A 152 1.33 -1.02 -10.80
C ARG A 152 1.12 0.43 -11.23
N LYS A 153 0.47 0.62 -12.37
CA LYS A 153 0.03 1.93 -12.85
C LYS A 153 -1.49 2.02 -12.81
N ILE A 154 -2.01 3.17 -12.38
CA ILE A 154 -3.45 3.47 -12.34
C ILE A 154 -3.72 4.89 -12.86
N GLU A 155 -4.96 5.16 -13.25
CA GLU A 155 -5.41 6.46 -13.72
C GLU A 155 -6.42 7.09 -12.76
N VAL A 156 -6.30 8.40 -12.58
CA VAL A 156 -7.19 9.22 -11.75
C VAL A 156 -7.54 10.47 -12.56
N PRO A 157 -8.54 10.39 -13.45
CA PRO A 157 -9.00 11.55 -14.19
C PRO A 157 -9.72 12.53 -13.25
N LEU A 158 -9.31 13.80 -13.31
CA LEU A 158 -9.97 14.87 -12.58
C LEU A 158 -11.28 15.27 -13.27
N LYS A 159 -12.23 15.68 -12.43
CA LYS A 159 -13.50 16.26 -12.83
C LYS A 159 -13.67 17.63 -12.17
N TYR A 160 -14.24 18.55 -12.94
CA TYR A 160 -14.55 19.92 -12.55
C TYR A 160 -16.05 20.14 -12.79
N PHE A 161 -16.69 20.99 -11.99
CA PHE A 161 -18.13 21.26 -12.02
C PHE A 161 -18.43 22.75 -12.09
#